data_AF-A0A958TAD8-F1
#
_entry.id   AF-A0A958TAD8-F1
#
_cell.length_a   1.000
_cell.length_b   1.000
_cell.length_c   1.000
_cell.angle_alpha   90.00
_cell.angle_beta   90.00
_cell.angle_gamma   90.00
#
_symmetry.space_group_name_H-M   'P 1'
#
loop_
_entity.id
_entity.type
_entity.pdbx_description
1 polymer ?
#
loop_
_entity_poly.entity_id
_entity_poly.type
_entity_poly.pdbx_seq_one_letter_code
_entity_poly.pdbx_strand_id
1 'polypeptide(L)'
;AKKLLEHGKKSIENKAVTNINYLDRKSSTVRSLSKEQYNRGLKSFSILKSLLYEQGEVKRKHETEADSLGYLIYKSLDSHKMDYIHSLDKLVLMDSVPSIEVSKSIYKTVFDLPSLPFDEAWFKSESFDNYNYDFYTEKITKDSISSHPETVDRIQHLKSIFPELNEDSEAETASSTFLNLQKLAIQSKVENLFYLNEYGLSVYLILYRLQHDIDVDYCKAWLGINFKALYEAKKNYQLNRYLDRVVPKEQSESYQQFLNFMWNLKLSELKEISEYYALD
;
A
#
# COMPACT_ATOMS: atom_id res chain seq x y z
N ALA A 1 -4.69 14.64 -10.79
CA ALA A 1 -3.32 14.13 -10.86
C ALA A 1 -2.84 13.86 -9.43
N LYS A 2 -2.85 12.60 -8.98
CA LYS A 2 -1.95 12.24 -7.87
C LYS A 2 -0.56 12.45 -8.47
N LYS A 3 0.13 13.53 -8.07
CA LYS A 3 1.58 13.40 -7.94
C LYS A 3 1.73 12.26 -6.95
N LEU A 4 1.81 11.03 -7.45
CA LEU A 4 2.41 9.91 -6.75
C LEU A 4 3.61 10.56 -6.10
N LEU A 5 3.58 10.73 -4.77
CA LEU A 5 4.53 11.59 -4.12
C LEU A 5 5.88 11.10 -4.63
N GLU A 6 6.58 11.96 -5.38
CA GLU A 6 7.78 11.60 -6.10
C GLU A 6 8.90 11.37 -5.07
N HIS A 7 8.62 10.82 -3.89
CA HIS A 7 9.54 10.57 -2.80
C HIS A 7 10.74 9.79 -3.28
N GLY A 8 10.56 8.79 -4.15
CA GLY A 8 11.66 8.08 -4.79
C GLY A 8 12.54 9.00 -5.64
N LYS A 9 11.92 9.77 -6.56
CA LYS A 9 12.64 10.69 -7.46
C LYS A 9 13.24 11.89 -6.73
N LYS A 10 12.50 12.57 -5.85
CA LYS A 10 12.98 13.64 -4.96
C LYS A 10 14.08 13.16 -4.01
N SER A 11 14.01 11.92 -3.52
CA SER A 11 15.08 11.32 -2.73
C SER A 11 16.35 11.16 -3.57
N ILE A 12 16.22 10.66 -4.81
CA ILE A 12 17.35 10.56 -5.75
C ILE A 12 17.89 11.93 -6.15
N GLU A 13 17.03 12.91 -6.43
CA GLU A 13 17.40 14.28 -6.80
C GLU A 13 18.10 14.98 -5.62
N ASN A 14 17.53 14.92 -4.42
CA ASN A 14 18.16 15.46 -3.22
C ASN A 14 19.52 14.81 -2.98
N LYS A 15 19.68 13.50 -3.21
CA LYS A 15 20.97 12.80 -3.09
C LYS A 15 22.00 13.28 -4.10
N ALA A 16 21.57 13.52 -5.35
CA ALA A 16 22.43 14.08 -6.37
C ALA A 16 22.94 15.47 -5.98
N VAL A 17 22.08 16.26 -5.32
CA VAL A 17 22.40 17.61 -4.83
C VAL A 17 23.27 17.58 -3.57
N THR A 18 23.02 16.70 -2.59
CA THR A 18 23.81 16.62 -1.35
C THR A 18 25.17 15.98 -1.54
N ASN A 19 25.32 15.09 -2.53
CA ASN A 19 26.59 14.43 -2.85
C ASN A 19 27.32 15.09 -4.03
N ILE A 20 27.15 16.41 -4.20
CA ILE A 20 27.71 17.15 -5.33
C ILE A 20 29.23 16.96 -5.42
N ASN A 21 29.96 16.86 -4.31
CA ASN A 21 31.42 16.64 -4.34
C ASN A 21 31.83 15.28 -4.91
N TYR A 22 30.95 14.28 -4.84
CA TYR A 22 31.16 12.92 -5.34
C TYR A 22 30.55 12.68 -6.73
N LEU A 23 29.50 13.44 -7.07
CA LEU A 23 28.72 13.30 -8.32
C LEU A 23 28.88 14.47 -9.29
N ASP A 24 29.61 15.53 -8.93
CA ASP A 24 29.92 16.63 -9.84
C ASP A 24 30.77 16.14 -11.01
N ARG A 25 30.62 16.79 -12.17
CA ARG A 25 31.38 16.47 -13.39
C ARG A 25 32.88 16.57 -13.20
N LYS A 26 33.36 17.37 -12.23
CA LYS A 26 34.77 17.51 -11.88
C LYS A 26 35.21 16.54 -10.80
N SER A 27 34.34 15.71 -10.21
CA SER A 27 34.77 14.67 -9.27
C SER A 27 35.69 13.66 -9.98
N SER A 28 36.65 13.08 -9.23
CA SER A 28 37.52 12.02 -9.76
C SER A 28 36.70 10.78 -10.15
N THR A 29 35.62 10.50 -9.43
CA THR A 29 34.66 9.41 -9.67
C THR A 29 33.92 9.54 -11.00
N VAL A 30 33.37 10.72 -11.31
CA VAL A 30 32.68 10.94 -12.60
C VAL A 30 33.68 10.99 -13.75
N ARG A 31 34.87 11.57 -13.52
CA ARG A 31 35.93 11.59 -14.52
C ARG A 31 36.46 10.19 -14.84
N SER A 32 36.61 9.30 -13.87
CA SER A 32 37.02 7.91 -14.11
C SER A 32 35.94 7.12 -14.85
N LEU A 33 34.67 7.25 -14.47
CA LEU A 33 33.53 6.67 -15.20
C LEU A 33 33.44 7.16 -16.67
N SER A 34 33.72 8.44 -16.90
CA SER A 34 33.69 9.03 -18.25
C SER A 34 34.81 8.53 -19.17
N LYS A 35 35.86 7.90 -18.61
CA LYS A 35 37.02 7.35 -19.34
C LYS A 35 36.90 5.85 -19.62
N GLU A 36 36.01 5.14 -18.94
CA GLU A 36 35.76 3.71 -19.15
C GLU A 36 35.15 3.43 -20.52
N GLN A 37 35.55 2.38 -21.25
CA GLN A 37 35.00 2.10 -22.58
C GLN A 37 33.76 1.20 -22.55
N TYR A 38 33.64 0.35 -21.54
CA TYR A 38 32.58 -0.66 -21.39
C TYR A 38 31.96 -0.60 -19.98
N ASN A 39 30.75 -1.14 -19.78
CA ASN A 39 30.07 -1.27 -18.48
C ASN A 39 29.81 0.03 -17.69
N ARG A 40 29.86 1.21 -18.35
CA ARG A 40 29.57 2.52 -17.73
C ARG A 40 28.24 2.54 -16.96
N GLY A 41 27.17 2.03 -17.58
CA GLY A 41 25.84 2.00 -16.96
C GLY A 41 25.80 1.18 -15.68
N LEU A 42 26.48 0.03 -15.64
CA LEU A 42 26.56 -0.83 -14.45
C LEU A 42 27.34 -0.18 -13.32
N LYS A 43 28.48 0.45 -13.63
CA LYS A 43 29.31 1.16 -12.64
C LYS A 43 28.62 2.40 -12.08
N SER A 44 27.98 3.19 -12.94
CA SER A 44 27.16 4.33 -12.51
C SER A 44 26.01 3.90 -11.62
N PHE A 45 25.35 2.78 -11.95
CA PHE A 45 24.30 2.21 -11.13
C PHE A 45 24.82 1.70 -9.78
N SER A 46 26.00 1.08 -9.72
CA SER A 46 26.58 0.61 -8.45
C SER A 46 26.88 1.77 -7.51
N ILE A 47 27.36 2.90 -8.03
CA ILE A 47 27.60 4.11 -7.24
C ILE A 47 26.30 4.67 -6.68
N LEU A 48 25.27 4.77 -7.52
CA LEU A 48 23.94 5.18 -7.05
C LEU A 48 23.45 4.23 -5.95
N LYS A 49 23.58 2.91 -6.16
CA LYS A 49 23.21 1.88 -5.18
C LYS A 49 23.94 2.06 -3.84
N SER A 50 25.26 2.28 -3.84
CA SER A 50 26.04 2.52 -2.63
C SER A 50 25.57 3.77 -1.87
N LEU A 51 25.33 4.88 -2.57
CA LEU A 51 24.80 6.11 -1.96
C LEU A 51 23.38 5.92 -1.41
N LEU A 52 22.56 5.09 -2.07
CA LEU A 52 21.24 4.74 -1.56
C LEU A 52 21.35 3.98 -0.23
N TYR A 53 22.28 3.03 -0.15
CA TYR A 53 22.48 2.17 1.03
C TYR A 53 23.09 2.91 2.22
N GLU A 54 24.11 3.74 1.99
CA GLU A 54 24.73 4.56 3.05
C GLU A 54 23.70 5.47 3.73
N GLN A 55 22.81 6.10 2.95
CA GLN A 55 21.75 6.89 3.54
C GLN A 55 20.70 6.03 4.25
N GLY A 56 20.43 4.83 3.75
CA GLY A 56 19.62 3.85 4.46
C GLY A 56 20.19 3.58 5.86
N GLU A 57 21.49 3.38 5.98
CA GLU A 57 22.17 3.20 7.27
C GLU A 57 22.04 4.42 8.18
N VAL A 58 22.22 5.64 7.67
CA VAL A 58 22.05 6.88 8.46
C VAL A 58 20.62 7.02 8.95
N LYS A 59 19.63 6.77 8.09
CA LYS A 59 18.21 6.78 8.48
C LYS A 59 17.92 5.75 9.55
N ARG A 60 18.43 4.52 9.38
CA ARG A 60 18.28 3.46 10.40
C ARG A 60 18.79 3.94 11.75
N LYS A 61 19.96 4.58 11.81
CA LYS A 61 20.49 5.18 13.06
C LYS A 61 19.53 6.23 13.64
N HIS A 62 19.02 7.15 12.82
CA HIS A 62 18.08 8.17 13.30
C HIS A 62 16.76 7.56 13.80
N GLU A 63 16.21 6.53 13.14
CA GLU A 63 15.00 5.84 13.59
C GLU A 63 15.25 5.16 14.95
N THR A 64 16.40 4.50 15.10
CA THR A 64 16.81 3.89 16.37
C THR A 64 16.99 4.91 17.50
N GLU A 65 17.62 6.06 17.21
CA GLU A 65 17.76 7.16 18.16
C GLU A 65 16.40 7.77 18.53
N ALA A 66 15.54 7.96 17.53
CA ALA A 66 14.19 8.49 17.71
C ALA A 66 13.30 7.55 18.55
N ASP A 67 13.40 6.24 18.34
CA ASP A 67 12.69 5.24 19.14
C ASP A 67 13.15 5.25 20.59
N SER A 68 14.46 5.34 20.80
CA SER A 68 15.04 5.38 22.15
C SER A 68 14.58 6.63 22.90
N LEU A 69 14.64 7.79 22.25
CA LEU A 69 14.14 9.05 22.80
C LEU A 69 12.62 9.01 23.00
N GLY A 70 11.88 8.47 22.03
CA GLY A 70 10.44 8.31 22.07
C GLY A 70 9.98 7.46 23.25
N TYR A 71 10.65 6.34 23.50
CA TYR A 71 10.38 5.50 24.66
C TYR A 71 10.69 6.21 25.99
N LEU A 72 11.80 6.95 26.08
CA LEU A 72 12.11 7.74 27.29
C LEU A 72 11.02 8.77 27.60
N ILE A 73 10.53 9.47 26.57
CA ILE A 73 9.42 10.42 26.72
C ILE A 73 8.15 9.66 27.13
N TYR A 74 7.80 8.58 26.44
CA TYR A 74 6.61 7.78 26.73
C TYR A 74 6.60 7.25 28.17
N LYS A 75 7.73 6.69 28.62
CA LYS A 75 7.96 6.22 30.00
C LYS A 75 7.78 7.33 31.04
N SER A 76 8.09 8.58 30.70
CA SER A 76 7.91 9.72 31.61
C SER A 76 6.43 10.12 31.83
N LEU A 77 5.51 9.62 30.99
CA LEU A 77 4.09 9.93 31.04
C LEU A 77 3.29 8.94 31.93
N ASP A 78 3.96 8.14 32.76
CA ASP A 78 3.36 7.10 33.60
C ASP A 78 2.46 6.12 32.83
N SER A 79 2.79 5.90 31.55
CA SER A 79 2.07 5.01 30.65
C SER A 79 2.56 3.56 30.77
N HIS A 80 1.71 2.60 30.41
CA HIS A 80 2.07 1.19 30.45
C HIS A 80 3.23 0.90 29.48
N LYS A 81 4.43 0.64 30.00
CA LYS A 81 5.70 0.62 29.24
C LYS A 81 5.66 -0.31 28.03
N MET A 82 5.00 -1.46 28.14
CA MET A 82 4.91 -2.46 27.07
C MET A 82 4.05 -2.00 25.90
N ASP A 83 3.15 -1.03 26.09
CA ASP A 83 2.28 -0.55 25.01
C ASP A 83 3.05 0.19 23.91
N TYR A 84 4.24 0.71 24.23
CA TYR A 84 5.17 1.24 23.22
C TYR A 84 5.63 0.13 22.26
N ILE A 85 6.04 -1.02 22.82
CA ILE A 85 6.45 -2.18 22.02
C ILE A 85 5.24 -2.80 21.31
N HIS A 86 4.10 -2.96 21.98
CA HIS A 86 2.88 -3.47 21.35
C HIS A 86 2.41 -2.60 20.17
N SER A 87 2.65 -1.29 20.22
CA SER A 87 2.34 -0.39 19.10
C SER A 87 3.24 -0.66 17.90
N LEU A 88 4.54 -0.92 18.13
CA LEU A 88 5.48 -1.32 17.07
C LEU A 88 5.14 -2.72 16.52
N ASP A 89 4.79 -3.68 17.37
CA ASP A 89 4.33 -5.01 16.94
C ASP A 89 3.06 -4.92 16.09
N LYS A 90 2.11 -4.04 16.46
CA LYS A 90 0.93 -3.77 15.63
C LYS A 90 1.29 -3.18 14.28
N LEU A 91 2.32 -2.35 14.17
CA LEU A 91 2.80 -1.85 12.88
C LEU A 91 3.37 -2.99 12.03
N VAL A 92 4.12 -3.94 12.62
CA VAL A 92 4.56 -5.15 11.91
C VAL A 92 3.36 -5.94 11.38
N LEU A 93 2.33 -6.12 12.21
CA LEU A 93 1.11 -6.82 11.83
C LEU A 93 0.30 -6.08 10.76
N MET A 94 0.36 -4.74 10.72
CA MET A 94 -0.29 -3.95 9.68
C MET A 94 0.50 -3.94 8.37
N ASP A 95 1.83 -3.99 8.46
CA ASP A 95 2.73 -4.16 7.31
C ASP A 95 2.61 -5.57 6.71
N SER A 96 2.29 -6.58 7.53
CA SER A 96 1.79 -7.87 7.04
C SER A 96 0.35 -7.69 6.55
N VAL A 97 0.19 -7.47 5.24
CA VAL A 97 -1.09 -7.23 4.57
C VAL A 97 -2.14 -8.25 5.06
N PRO A 98 -3.20 -7.84 5.80
CA PRO A 98 -4.32 -8.73 6.03
C PRO A 98 -4.91 -9.08 4.67
N SER A 99 -4.96 -10.37 4.30
CA SER A 99 -5.54 -10.76 3.01
C SER A 99 -7.06 -10.54 3.08
N ILE A 100 -7.50 -9.41 2.51
CA ILE A 100 -8.90 -9.27 2.15
C ILE A 100 -9.12 -10.23 0.98
N GLU A 101 -9.93 -11.25 1.21
CA GLU A 101 -10.33 -12.22 0.18
C GLU A 101 -11.82 -12.07 -0.09
N VAL A 102 -12.15 -11.81 -1.35
CA VAL A 102 -13.50 -11.72 -1.88
C VAL A 102 -13.79 -12.99 -2.69
N SER A 103 -14.77 -13.77 -2.22
CA SER A 103 -15.19 -15.01 -2.88
C SER A 103 -15.85 -14.75 -4.25
N LYS A 104 -15.82 -15.73 -5.17
CA LYS A 104 -16.53 -15.62 -6.47
C LYS A 104 -18.05 -15.51 -6.31
N SER A 105 -18.63 -16.10 -5.27
CA SER A 105 -20.08 -16.16 -5.07
C SER A 105 -20.71 -14.79 -4.82
N ILE A 106 -19.99 -13.86 -4.14
CA ILE A 106 -20.56 -12.54 -3.87
C ILE A 106 -20.78 -11.73 -5.15
N TYR A 107 -19.96 -11.91 -6.18
CA TYR A 107 -20.13 -11.20 -7.44
C TYR A 107 -21.46 -11.53 -8.10
N LYS A 108 -21.82 -12.82 -8.13
CA LYS A 108 -23.12 -13.22 -8.67
C LYS A 108 -24.27 -12.68 -7.82
N THR A 109 -24.10 -12.70 -6.49
CA THR A 109 -25.11 -12.17 -5.56
C THR A 109 -25.33 -10.66 -5.73
N VAL A 110 -24.27 -9.91 -6.02
CA VAL A 110 -24.27 -8.44 -6.10
C VAL A 110 -24.53 -7.93 -7.53
N PHE A 111 -24.15 -8.66 -8.57
CA PHE A 111 -24.18 -8.18 -9.95
C PHE A 111 -25.13 -8.94 -10.88
N ASP A 112 -25.90 -9.90 -10.37
CA ASP A 112 -27.03 -10.48 -11.10
C ASP A 112 -28.27 -9.59 -10.91
N LEU A 113 -28.42 -8.57 -11.76
CA LEU A 113 -29.42 -7.53 -11.63
C LEU A 113 -30.58 -7.75 -12.61
N PRO A 114 -31.81 -7.27 -12.31
CA PRO A 114 -32.96 -7.43 -13.20
C PRO A 114 -32.74 -6.86 -14.62
N SER A 115 -32.06 -5.72 -14.75
CA SER A 115 -31.74 -5.10 -16.05
C SER A 115 -30.40 -5.55 -16.63
N LEU A 116 -29.57 -6.22 -15.83
CA LEU A 116 -28.24 -6.67 -16.19
C LEU A 116 -27.98 -8.05 -15.58
N PRO A 117 -28.39 -9.13 -16.28
CA PRO A 117 -28.08 -10.49 -15.85
C PRO A 117 -26.57 -10.69 -15.76
N PHE A 118 -26.15 -11.52 -14.82
CA PHE A 118 -24.74 -11.79 -14.61
C PHE A 118 -24.07 -12.44 -15.83
N ASP A 119 -22.94 -11.88 -16.29
CA ASP A 119 -22.16 -12.42 -17.41
C ASP A 119 -20.85 -13.05 -16.91
N GLU A 120 -20.73 -14.38 -17.07
CA GLU A 120 -19.51 -15.13 -16.74
C GLU A 120 -18.28 -14.65 -17.54
N ALA A 121 -18.49 -13.99 -18.69
CA ALA A 121 -17.41 -13.39 -19.47
C ALA A 121 -16.67 -12.29 -18.70
N TRP A 122 -17.27 -11.67 -17.68
CA TRP A 122 -16.60 -10.69 -16.82
C TRP A 122 -15.40 -11.29 -16.09
N PHE A 123 -15.36 -12.61 -15.84
CA PHE A 123 -14.22 -13.27 -15.20
C PHE A 123 -13.12 -13.74 -16.15
N LYS A 124 -13.27 -13.54 -17.46
CA LYS A 124 -12.23 -13.94 -18.42
C LYS A 124 -10.96 -13.12 -18.16
N SER A 125 -9.93 -13.78 -17.67
CA SER A 125 -8.58 -13.24 -17.62
C SER A 125 -7.88 -13.40 -18.96
N GLU A 126 -7.07 -12.43 -19.37
CA GLU A 126 -6.01 -12.71 -20.32
C GLU A 126 -4.99 -13.65 -19.65
N SER A 127 -4.62 -14.76 -20.30
CA SER A 127 -3.62 -15.68 -19.75
C SER A 127 -2.26 -14.98 -19.78
N PHE A 128 -1.76 -14.61 -18.60
CA PHE A 128 -0.39 -14.12 -18.41
C PHE A 128 0.62 -15.27 -18.24
N ASP A 129 0.18 -16.53 -18.32
CA ASP A 129 0.99 -17.73 -18.10
C ASP A 129 2.18 -17.84 -19.08
N ASN A 130 2.07 -17.21 -20.25
CA ASN A 130 3.13 -17.19 -21.26
C ASN A 130 4.21 -16.13 -21.01
N TYR A 131 4.02 -15.22 -20.04
CA TYR A 131 5.03 -14.23 -19.72
C TYR A 131 5.97 -14.76 -18.63
N ASN A 132 7.12 -15.26 -19.07
CA ASN A 132 8.23 -15.60 -18.18
C ASN A 132 8.90 -14.33 -17.65
N TYR A 133 8.48 -13.88 -16.47
CA TYR A 133 9.04 -12.73 -15.75
C TYR A 133 10.15 -13.13 -14.75
N ASP A 134 10.68 -14.36 -14.82
CA ASP A 134 11.73 -14.84 -13.90
C ASP A 134 13.12 -14.28 -14.23
N PHE A 135 13.24 -13.49 -15.29
CA PHE A 135 14.44 -12.71 -15.60
C PHE A 135 14.51 -11.38 -14.82
N TYR A 136 13.46 -11.00 -14.07
CA TYR A 136 13.51 -9.81 -13.24
C TYR A 136 14.16 -10.13 -11.89
N THR A 137 15.45 -9.83 -11.78
CA THR A 137 16.11 -9.69 -10.48
C THR A 137 16.05 -8.23 -10.06
N GLU A 138 15.50 -7.96 -8.87
CA GLU A 138 15.55 -6.62 -8.29
C GLU A 138 17.01 -6.18 -8.16
N LYS A 139 17.38 -5.12 -8.89
CA LYS A 139 18.77 -4.61 -8.87
C LYS A 139 19.13 -3.94 -7.54
N ILE A 140 18.10 -3.62 -6.74
CA ILE A 140 18.18 -2.96 -5.44
C ILE A 140 17.33 -3.77 -4.48
N THR A 141 17.91 -4.24 -3.39
CA THR A 141 17.16 -4.87 -2.29
C THR A 141 16.20 -3.85 -1.68
N LYS A 142 14.88 -4.14 -1.72
CA LYS A 142 13.82 -3.29 -1.14
C LYS A 142 14.11 -2.88 0.31
N ASP A 143 14.56 -3.83 1.12
CA ASP A 143 14.92 -3.62 2.52
C ASP A 143 16.06 -2.59 2.68
N SER A 144 17.09 -2.65 1.83
CA SER A 144 18.23 -1.74 1.90
C SER A 144 17.91 -0.30 1.51
N ILE A 145 16.76 -0.04 0.89
CA ILE A 145 16.26 1.32 0.55
C ILE A 145 14.98 1.71 1.27
N SER A 146 14.43 0.83 2.11
CA SER A 146 13.26 1.12 2.92
C SER A 146 13.54 2.32 3.81
N SER A 147 12.56 3.20 3.97
CA SER A 147 12.71 4.41 4.80
C SER A 147 12.73 4.11 6.29
N HIS A 148 12.27 2.93 6.70
CA HIS A 148 12.31 2.43 8.07
C HIS A 148 13.04 1.07 8.07
N PRO A 149 13.96 0.82 9.03
CA PRO A 149 14.45 -0.54 9.28
C PRO A 149 13.28 -1.47 9.55
N GLU A 150 13.49 -2.79 9.38
CA GLU A 150 12.53 -3.78 9.85
C GLU A 150 12.16 -3.44 11.30
N THR A 151 10.87 -3.23 11.55
CA THR A 151 10.35 -2.87 12.87
C THR A 151 10.75 -3.91 13.93
N VAL A 152 11.02 -5.15 13.50
CA VAL A 152 11.62 -6.22 14.31
C VAL A 152 13.00 -5.84 14.87
N ASP A 153 13.92 -5.35 14.06
CA ASP A 153 15.26 -4.92 14.50
C ASP A 153 15.18 -3.76 15.49
N ARG A 154 14.24 -2.83 15.27
CA ARG A 154 14.00 -1.68 16.14
C ARG A 154 13.50 -2.13 17.52
N ILE A 155 12.56 -3.08 17.55
CA ILE A 155 12.05 -3.68 18.79
C ILE A 155 13.18 -4.39 19.54
N GLN A 156 13.99 -5.20 18.86
CA GLN A 156 15.12 -5.89 19.48
C GLN A 156 16.14 -4.90 20.07
N HIS A 157 16.43 -3.82 19.35
CA HIS A 157 17.33 -2.78 19.85
C HIS A 157 16.79 -2.12 21.13
N LEU A 158 15.52 -1.71 21.14
CA LEU A 158 14.88 -1.13 22.33
C LEU A 158 14.94 -2.07 23.53
N LYS A 159 14.63 -3.35 23.33
CA LYS A 159 14.70 -4.39 24.37
C LYS A 159 16.12 -4.59 24.92
N SER A 160 17.15 -4.35 24.10
CA SER A 160 18.55 -4.45 24.53
C SER A 160 19.00 -3.26 25.40
N ILE A 161 18.46 -2.06 25.15
CA ILE A 161 18.80 -0.84 25.90
C ILE A 161 17.94 -0.70 27.17
N PHE A 162 16.69 -1.14 27.10
CA PHE A 162 15.71 -1.03 28.18
C PHE A 162 15.24 -2.43 28.60
N PRO A 163 15.96 -3.08 29.53
CA PRO A 163 15.69 -4.46 29.92
C PRO A 163 14.27 -4.71 30.43
N GLU A 164 13.62 -3.68 30.99
CA GLU A 164 12.22 -3.75 31.45
C GLU A 164 11.22 -4.02 30.32
N LEU A 165 11.62 -3.86 29.06
CA LEU A 165 10.80 -4.19 27.88
C LEU A 165 10.87 -5.67 27.48
N ASN A 166 11.63 -6.49 28.22
CA ASN A 166 11.66 -7.94 28.04
C ASN A 166 10.62 -8.68 28.90
N GLU A 167 9.91 -7.96 29.76
CA GLU A 167 8.82 -8.53 30.55
C GLU A 167 7.58 -8.71 29.66
N ASP A 168 6.95 -9.88 29.71
CA ASP A 168 5.65 -10.06 29.07
C ASP A 168 4.57 -9.50 30.00
N SER A 169 3.95 -8.40 29.57
CA SER A 169 2.77 -7.81 30.22
C SER A 169 1.68 -7.66 29.17
N GLU A 170 0.43 -7.88 29.57
CA GLU A 170 -0.71 -7.63 28.68
C GLU A 170 -0.82 -6.13 28.35
N ALA A 171 -1.28 -5.83 27.14
CA ALA A 171 -1.54 -4.45 26.75
C ALA A 171 -2.63 -3.83 27.62
N GLU A 172 -2.54 -2.52 27.87
CA GLU A 172 -3.60 -1.83 28.61
C GLU A 172 -4.95 -1.92 27.86
N THR A 173 -6.03 -2.08 28.61
CA THR A 173 -7.37 -2.14 28.02
C THR A 173 -7.73 -0.80 27.41
N ALA A 174 -8.10 -0.80 26.13
CA ALA A 174 -8.47 0.41 25.42
C ALA A 174 -9.66 1.12 26.08
N SER A 175 -9.56 2.45 26.19
CA SER A 175 -10.67 3.28 26.69
C SER A 175 -11.90 3.21 25.79
N SER A 176 -13.08 3.45 26.34
CA SER A 176 -14.33 3.50 25.58
C SER A 176 -14.30 4.57 24.47
N THR A 177 -13.67 5.72 24.74
CA THR A 177 -13.45 6.77 23.73
C THR A 177 -12.61 6.28 22.57
N PHE A 178 -11.51 5.57 22.84
CA PHE A 178 -10.66 4.99 21.80
C PHE A 178 -11.43 3.95 20.97
N LEU A 179 -12.17 3.06 21.61
CA LEU A 179 -12.98 2.05 20.92
C LEU A 179 -14.04 2.68 20.02
N ASN A 180 -14.69 3.76 20.48
CA ASN A 180 -15.64 4.52 19.66
C ASN A 180 -14.97 5.16 18.44
N LEU A 181 -13.80 5.77 18.61
CA LEU A 181 -13.02 6.34 17.50
C LEU A 181 -12.56 5.26 16.51
N GLN A 182 -12.12 4.10 17.01
CA GLN A 182 -11.73 2.97 16.19
C GLN A 182 -12.91 2.45 15.37
N LYS A 183 -14.08 2.30 15.99
CA LYS A 183 -15.31 1.89 15.30
C LYS A 183 -15.68 2.90 14.19
N LEU A 184 -15.67 4.19 14.50
CA LEU A 184 -15.93 5.24 13.51
C LEU A 184 -14.93 5.17 12.36
N ALA A 185 -13.63 5.03 12.65
CA ALA A 185 -12.59 4.91 11.63
C ALA A 185 -12.80 3.70 10.71
N ILE A 186 -13.22 2.55 11.26
CA ILE A 186 -13.54 1.34 10.48
C ILE A 186 -14.77 1.56 9.61
N GLN A 187 -15.84 2.12 10.17
CA GLN A 187 -17.07 2.40 9.44
C GLN A 187 -16.80 3.37 8.29
N SER A 188 -15.96 4.38 8.51
CA SER A 188 -15.62 5.41 7.54
C SER A 188 -14.62 5.00 6.42
N LYS A 189 -14.16 3.75 6.40
CA LYS A 189 -13.13 3.31 5.44
C LYS A 189 -13.59 3.43 3.99
N VAL A 190 -14.86 3.12 3.71
CA VAL A 190 -15.41 3.13 2.36
C VAL A 190 -15.47 4.56 1.81
N GLU A 191 -15.95 5.54 2.60
CA GLU A 191 -15.96 6.94 2.18
C GLU A 191 -14.55 7.49 2.04
N ASN A 192 -13.66 7.14 2.96
CA ASN A 192 -12.28 7.62 2.90
C ASN A 192 -11.59 7.16 1.62
N LEU A 193 -11.77 5.90 1.21
CA LEU A 193 -11.27 5.41 -0.08
C LEU A 193 -11.87 6.20 -1.24
N PHE A 194 -13.18 6.46 -1.21
CA PHE A 194 -13.83 7.28 -2.23
C PHE A 194 -13.24 8.70 -2.32
N TYR A 195 -13.12 9.42 -1.20
CA TYR A 195 -12.58 10.79 -1.20
C TYR A 195 -11.09 10.85 -1.58
N LEU A 196 -10.35 9.76 -1.36
CA LEU A 196 -8.99 9.59 -1.86
C LEU A 196 -8.92 9.26 -3.37
N ASN A 197 -10.08 9.10 -4.01
CA ASN A 197 -10.29 8.63 -5.38
C ASN A 197 -9.82 7.18 -5.61
N GLU A 198 -9.84 6.35 -4.58
CA GLU A 198 -9.53 4.92 -4.66
C GLU A 198 -10.80 4.10 -4.90
N TYR A 199 -11.54 4.43 -5.96
CA TYR A 199 -12.87 3.86 -6.21
C TYR A 199 -12.84 2.33 -6.37
N GLY A 200 -11.84 1.80 -7.10
CA GLY A 200 -11.66 0.35 -7.25
C GLY A 200 -11.47 -0.36 -5.91
N LEU A 201 -10.57 0.15 -5.06
CA LEU A 201 -10.35 -0.41 -3.72
C LEU A 201 -11.58 -0.26 -2.82
N SER A 202 -12.31 0.85 -2.94
CA SER A 202 -13.57 1.04 -2.22
C SER A 202 -14.59 -0.05 -2.60
N VAL A 203 -14.76 -0.35 -3.90
CA VAL A 203 -15.64 -1.44 -4.35
C VAL A 203 -15.17 -2.79 -3.82
N TYR A 204 -13.87 -3.08 -3.88
CA TYR A 204 -13.33 -4.33 -3.36
C TYR A 204 -13.62 -4.52 -1.87
N LEU A 205 -13.43 -3.46 -1.07
CA LEU A 205 -13.78 -3.46 0.35
C LEU A 205 -15.29 -3.63 0.58
N ILE A 206 -16.13 -3.00 -0.25
CA ILE A 206 -17.58 -3.17 -0.17
C ILE A 206 -17.97 -4.63 -0.43
N LEU A 207 -17.42 -5.28 -1.45
CA LEU A 207 -17.70 -6.70 -1.72
C LEU A 207 -17.29 -7.59 -0.54
N TYR A 208 -16.13 -7.30 0.07
CA TYR A 208 -15.69 -7.99 1.28
C TYR A 208 -16.65 -7.79 2.46
N ARG A 209 -17.23 -6.60 2.63
CA ARG A 209 -18.20 -6.35 3.72
C ARG A 209 -19.55 -7.01 3.44
N LEU A 210 -20.02 -6.94 2.20
CA LEU A 210 -21.28 -7.56 1.77
C LEU A 210 -21.25 -9.08 1.90
N GLN A 211 -20.13 -9.76 1.60
CA GLN A 211 -20.05 -11.21 1.78
C GLN A 211 -20.12 -11.67 3.24
N HIS A 212 -19.89 -10.75 4.19
CA HIS A 212 -19.93 -11.00 5.64
C HIS A 212 -21.14 -10.32 6.31
N ASP A 213 -22.11 -9.85 5.53
CA ASP A 213 -23.32 -9.16 6.02
C ASP A 213 -23.02 -7.92 6.90
N ILE A 214 -21.92 -7.22 6.63
CA ILE A 214 -21.49 -6.02 7.37
C ILE A 214 -22.05 -4.76 6.71
N ASP A 215 -22.90 -4.03 7.43
CA ASP A 215 -23.43 -2.71 7.04
C ASP A 215 -24.03 -2.71 5.61
N VAL A 216 -24.87 -3.71 5.32
CA VAL A 216 -25.36 -4.04 3.97
C VAL A 216 -25.94 -2.85 3.22
N ASP A 217 -26.91 -2.13 3.80
CA ASP A 217 -27.59 -1.00 3.13
C ASP A 217 -26.63 0.14 2.82
N TYR A 218 -25.78 0.45 3.79
CA TYR A 218 -24.71 1.44 3.64
C TYR A 218 -23.73 1.03 2.53
N CYS A 219 -23.34 -0.26 2.49
CA CYS A 219 -22.45 -0.80 1.47
C CYS A 219 -23.06 -0.74 0.07
N LYS A 220 -24.36 -1.04 -0.07
CA LYS A 220 -25.10 -0.93 -1.34
C LYS A 220 -25.16 0.51 -1.85
N ALA A 221 -25.50 1.48 -0.99
CA ALA A 221 -25.51 2.89 -1.37
C ALA A 221 -24.13 3.36 -1.86
N TRP A 222 -23.07 3.00 -1.13
CA TRP A 222 -21.70 3.32 -1.55
C TRP A 222 -21.23 2.56 -2.79
N LEU A 223 -21.80 1.38 -3.08
CA LEU A 223 -21.56 0.67 -4.32
C LEU A 223 -22.06 1.50 -5.50
N GLY A 224 -23.29 2.00 -5.44
CA GLY A 224 -23.86 2.90 -6.47
C GLY A 224 -23.01 4.16 -6.69
N ILE A 225 -22.60 4.81 -5.60
CA ILE A 225 -21.74 6.01 -5.64
C ILE A 225 -20.39 5.72 -6.33
N ASN A 226 -19.73 4.62 -5.96
CA ASN A 226 -18.45 4.23 -6.55
C ASN A 226 -18.59 3.84 -8.03
N PHE A 227 -19.61 3.07 -8.39
CA PHE A 227 -19.86 2.70 -9.79
C PHE A 227 -20.20 3.90 -10.67
N LYS A 228 -20.93 4.89 -10.13
CA LYS A 228 -21.16 6.16 -10.83
C LYS A 228 -19.85 6.91 -11.11
N ALA A 229 -18.95 6.97 -10.13
CA ALA A 229 -17.65 7.62 -10.30
C ALA A 229 -16.75 6.86 -11.30
N LEU A 230 -16.78 5.53 -11.29
CA LEU A 230 -16.09 4.68 -12.25
C LEU A 230 -16.67 4.79 -13.67
N TYR A 231 -18.00 4.89 -13.80
CA TYR A 231 -18.68 5.17 -15.06
C TYR A 231 -18.19 6.50 -15.67
N GLU A 232 -18.22 7.58 -14.89
CA GLU A 232 -17.73 8.89 -15.35
C GLU A 232 -16.23 8.86 -15.69
N ALA A 233 -15.42 8.15 -14.90
CA ALA A 233 -14.02 7.96 -15.22
C ALA A 233 -13.80 7.19 -16.52
N LYS A 234 -14.55 6.11 -16.76
CA LYS A 234 -14.44 5.31 -18.01
C LYS A 234 -14.92 6.10 -19.22
N LYS A 235 -16.03 6.84 -19.09
CA LYS A 235 -16.56 7.76 -20.11
C LYS A 235 -15.54 8.82 -20.52
N ASN A 236 -14.75 9.31 -19.57
CA ASN A 236 -13.70 10.31 -19.79
C ASN A 236 -12.31 9.72 -20.08
N TYR A 237 -12.20 8.41 -20.32
CA TYR A 237 -10.92 7.71 -20.56
C TYR A 237 -9.88 7.84 -19.42
N GLN A 238 -10.35 7.94 -18.17
CA GLN A 238 -9.54 8.13 -16.96
C GLN A 238 -9.67 6.97 -15.96
N LEU A 239 -10.24 5.82 -16.36
CA LEU A 239 -10.47 4.69 -15.46
C LEU A 239 -9.18 4.20 -14.77
N ASN A 240 -8.07 4.17 -15.50
CA ASN A 240 -6.74 3.76 -15.00
C ASN A 240 -6.18 4.65 -13.88
N ARG A 241 -6.82 5.79 -13.58
CA ARG A 241 -6.45 6.65 -12.45
C ARG A 241 -7.10 6.21 -11.13
N TYR A 242 -8.18 5.44 -11.20
CA TYR A 242 -9.03 5.11 -10.06
C TYR A 242 -9.27 3.61 -9.89
N LEU A 243 -8.77 2.80 -10.82
CA LEU A 243 -8.79 1.34 -10.82
C LEU A 243 -7.39 0.83 -11.19
N ASP A 244 -6.86 -0.05 -10.34
CA ASP A 244 -5.54 -0.66 -10.55
C ASP A 244 -5.52 -1.58 -11.76
N ARG A 245 -4.31 -1.86 -12.26
CA ARG A 245 -4.09 -2.90 -13.26
C ARG A 245 -3.74 -4.22 -12.58
N VAL A 246 -3.99 -5.32 -13.28
CA VAL A 246 -3.58 -6.65 -12.82
C VAL A 246 -2.05 -6.74 -12.82
N VAL A 247 -1.48 -7.09 -11.67
CA VAL A 247 -0.03 -7.32 -11.46
C VAL A 247 0.14 -8.65 -10.72
N PRO A 248 0.31 -9.78 -11.44
CA PRO A 248 0.16 -11.12 -10.85
C PRO A 248 1.09 -11.46 -9.68
N LYS A 249 2.32 -10.93 -9.64
CA LYS A 249 3.30 -11.22 -8.58
C LYS A 249 3.08 -10.39 -7.30
N GLU A 250 2.29 -9.32 -7.36
CA GLU A 250 2.13 -8.36 -6.24
C GLU A 250 0.73 -8.40 -5.60
N GLN A 251 -0.22 -9.08 -6.24
CA GLN A 251 -1.64 -9.06 -5.87
C GLN A 251 -2.14 -10.46 -5.55
N SER A 252 -3.03 -10.59 -4.57
CA SER A 252 -3.71 -11.85 -4.29
C SER A 252 -4.57 -12.29 -5.47
N GLU A 253 -4.79 -13.60 -5.62
CA GLU A 253 -5.66 -14.14 -6.69
C GLU A 253 -7.07 -13.51 -6.65
N SER A 254 -7.61 -13.31 -5.44
CA SER A 254 -8.92 -12.68 -5.25
C SER A 254 -8.95 -11.22 -5.76
N TYR A 255 -7.89 -10.45 -5.52
CA TYR A 255 -7.81 -9.08 -6.04
C TYR A 255 -7.57 -9.04 -7.55
N GLN A 256 -6.76 -9.94 -8.09
CA GLN A 256 -6.58 -10.07 -9.55
C GLN A 256 -7.91 -10.39 -10.24
N GLN A 257 -8.69 -11.31 -9.66
CA GLN A 257 -10.03 -11.65 -10.14
C GLN A 257 -10.97 -10.44 -10.10
N PHE A 258 -10.96 -9.68 -9.00
CA PHE A 258 -11.71 -8.43 -8.89
C PHE A 258 -11.35 -7.45 -10.01
N LEU A 259 -10.05 -7.25 -10.26
CA LEU A 259 -9.59 -6.35 -11.31
C LEU A 259 -10.00 -6.83 -12.70
N ASN A 260 -9.88 -8.12 -13.00
CA ASN A 260 -10.36 -8.70 -14.25
C ASN A 260 -11.86 -8.43 -14.45
N PHE A 261 -12.67 -8.67 -13.42
CA PHE A 261 -14.10 -8.34 -13.41
C PHE A 261 -14.33 -6.86 -13.75
N MET A 262 -13.68 -5.94 -13.03
CA MET A 262 -13.89 -4.49 -13.22
C MET A 262 -13.43 -3.98 -14.60
N TRP A 263 -12.33 -4.51 -15.14
CA TRP A 263 -11.82 -4.11 -16.46
C TRP A 263 -12.73 -4.59 -17.61
N ASN A 264 -13.34 -5.77 -17.44
CA ASN A 264 -14.21 -6.38 -18.44
C ASN A 264 -15.61 -5.76 -18.52
N LEU A 265 -16.06 -5.03 -17.49
CA LEU A 265 -17.36 -4.34 -17.52
C LEU A 265 -17.41 -3.28 -18.62
N LYS A 266 -18.44 -3.31 -19.47
CA LYS A 266 -18.69 -2.28 -20.49
C LYS A 266 -19.14 -0.97 -19.85
N LEU A 267 -19.04 0.13 -20.60
CA LEU A 267 -19.49 1.44 -20.13
C LEU A 267 -20.99 1.45 -19.75
N SER A 268 -21.83 0.76 -20.54
CA SER A 268 -23.26 0.61 -20.24
C SER A 268 -23.50 -0.21 -18.96
N GLU A 269 -22.73 -1.27 -18.74
CA GLU A 269 -22.86 -2.15 -17.56
C GLU A 269 -22.51 -1.40 -16.28
N LEU A 270 -21.44 -0.57 -16.28
CA LEU A 270 -21.12 0.32 -15.17
C LEU A 270 -22.27 1.30 -14.86
N LYS A 271 -22.93 1.81 -15.89
CA LYS A 271 -24.06 2.73 -15.75
C LYS A 271 -25.26 2.03 -15.09
N GLU A 272 -25.65 0.87 -15.61
CA GLU A 272 -26.77 0.07 -15.07
C GLU A 272 -26.53 -0.32 -13.60
N ILE A 273 -25.33 -0.79 -13.26
CA ILE A 273 -24.97 -1.12 -11.86
C ILE A 273 -25.09 0.14 -10.99
N SER A 274 -24.58 1.29 -11.46
CA SER A 274 -24.65 2.53 -10.69
C SER A 274 -26.07 3.01 -10.46
N GLU A 275 -26.97 2.85 -11.44
CA GLU A 275 -28.35 3.31 -11.38
C GLU A 275 -29.20 2.38 -10.50
N TYR A 276 -28.97 1.06 -10.57
CA TYR A 276 -29.62 0.08 -9.70
C TYR A 276 -29.34 0.39 -8.21
N TYR A 277 -28.07 0.57 -7.85
CA TYR A 277 -27.65 0.84 -6.47
C TYR A 277 -27.80 2.31 -6.04
N ALA A 278 -28.32 3.19 -6.89
CA ALA A 278 -28.65 4.57 -6.53
C ALA A 278 -30.14 4.77 -6.17
N LEU A 279 -30.98 3.77 -6.44
CA LEU A 279 -32.44 3.81 -6.27
C LEU A 279 -32.92 3.13 -4.98
N ASP A 280 -32.03 2.49 -4.24
CA ASP A 280 -32.22 1.90 -2.90
C ASP A 280 -31.32 2.60 -1.87
#